data_AF-A0A4V0I463-F1
#
_entry.id   AF-A0A4V0I463-F1
#
_cell.length_a   1.000
_cell.length_b   1.000
_cell.length_c   1.000
_cell.angle_alpha   90.00
_cell.angle_beta   90.00
_cell.angle_gamma   90.00
#
_symmetry.space_group_name_H-M   'P 1'
#
loop_
_entity.id
_entity.type
_entity.pdbx_description
1 polymer ?
#
loop_
_entity_poly.entity_id
_entity_poly.type
_entity_poly.pdbx_seq_one_letter_code
_entity_poly.pdbx_strand_id
1 'polypeptide(L)'
;MILSPRKSVTRFFIPLIDVLILLFCIFLLMPFVSGPDPVEPGPAAKDKAAEPALPEDVTQLQRLLKEEQMKVARMEREKFAKLTDRLAVRVLEIDPASGTLYYYDPAREDIKTDADAERLIRKQKDAAATGGGVKDVFFLILYPRRVPGRPLSPYPTGAQEEQMKRWFKDVPFGFDIPALSP
;
A
#
# COMPACT_ATOMS: atom_id res chain seq x y z
N MET A 1 39.57 11.52 48.69
CA MET A 1 38.70 10.52 48.01
C MET A 1 39.23 10.31 46.60
N ILE A 2 39.94 9.21 46.37
CA ILE A 2 40.46 8.87 45.04
C ILE A 2 39.35 8.07 44.34
N LEU A 3 38.70 8.67 43.35
CA LEU A 3 37.64 8.05 42.57
C LEU A 3 38.24 6.96 41.67
N SER A 4 37.81 5.72 41.85
CA SER A 4 38.23 4.59 41.02
C SER A 4 37.68 4.74 39.59
N PRO A 5 38.49 4.52 38.54
CA PRO A 5 38.03 4.69 37.17
C PRO A 5 37.03 3.58 36.83
N ARG A 6 35.81 3.98 36.42
CA ARG A 6 34.78 3.08 35.88
C ARG A 6 35.34 2.42 34.61
N LYS A 7 35.77 1.16 34.72
CA LYS A 7 36.15 0.33 33.57
C LYS A 7 34.91 0.15 32.69
N SER A 8 34.93 0.75 31.50
CA SER A 8 33.84 0.63 30.52
C SER A 8 33.78 -0.82 30.02
N VAL A 9 32.71 -1.53 30.40
CA VAL A 9 32.40 -2.89 29.95
C VAL A 9 32.29 -2.97 28.42
N THR A 10 32.10 -1.84 27.73
CA THR A 10 31.94 -1.73 26.27
C THR A 10 33.15 -2.16 25.43
N ARG A 11 34.38 -2.20 25.98
CA ARG A 11 35.56 -2.60 25.19
C ARG A 11 35.61 -4.10 24.86
N PHE A 12 34.93 -4.94 25.65
CA PHE A 12 34.86 -6.39 25.41
C PHE A 12 33.64 -6.82 24.60
N PHE A 13 32.58 -6.01 24.57
CA PHE A 13 31.35 -6.35 23.84
C PHE A 13 31.43 -6.03 22.34
N ILE A 14 32.17 -4.99 21.94
CA ILE A 14 32.35 -4.64 20.52
C ILE A 14 32.99 -5.79 19.71
N PRO A 15 34.10 -6.42 20.17
CA PRO A 15 34.68 -7.56 19.45
C PRO A 15 33.78 -8.81 19.45
N LEU A 16 33.01 -9.03 20.53
CA LEU A 16 32.13 -10.19 20.63
C LEU A 16 30.94 -10.08 19.66
N ILE A 17 30.37 -8.88 19.53
CA ILE A 17 29.31 -8.62 18.55
C ILE A 17 29.83 -8.80 17.13
N ASP A 18 31.05 -8.33 16.83
CA ASP A 18 31.67 -8.47 15.51
C ASP A 18 31.88 -9.95 15.13
N VAL A 19 32.37 -10.78 16.05
CA VAL A 19 32.53 -12.23 15.83
C VAL A 19 31.18 -12.94 15.64
N LEU A 20 30.16 -12.57 16.42
CA LEU A 20 28.81 -13.13 16.25
C LEU A 20 28.18 -12.74 14.91
N ILE A 21 28.37 -11.50 14.46
CA ILE A 21 27.90 -11.03 13.16
C ILE A 21 28.66 -11.73 12.03
N LEU A 22 29.98 -11.92 12.14
CA LEU A 22 30.76 -12.66 11.14
C LEU A 22 30.30 -14.12 11.00
N LEU A 23 30.08 -14.82 12.11
CA LEU A 23 29.54 -16.18 12.09
C LEU A 23 28.15 -16.20 11.44
N PHE A 24 27.29 -15.25 11.81
CA PHE A 24 25.94 -15.13 11.24
C PHE A 24 25.97 -14.84 9.73
N CYS A 25 26.85 -13.95 9.27
CA CYS A 25 27.04 -13.66 7.86
C CYS A 25 27.52 -14.88 7.07
N ILE A 26 28.44 -15.69 7.62
CA ILE A 26 28.88 -16.94 6.98
C ILE A 26 27.73 -17.94 6.87
N PHE A 27 26.92 -18.10 7.92
CA PHE A 27 25.73 -18.98 7.87
C PHE A 27 24.68 -18.52 6.87
N LEU A 28 24.45 -17.20 6.75
CA LEU A 28 23.55 -16.64 5.73
C LEU A 28 24.11 -16.80 4.31
N LEU A 29 25.44 -16.83 4.15
CA LEU A 29 26.09 -17.06 2.85
C LEU A 29 26.20 -18.55 2.48
N MET A 30 26.13 -19.48 3.43
CA MET A 30 26.16 -20.93 3.16
C MET A 30 25.10 -21.40 2.14
N PRO A 31 23.81 -20.99 2.19
CA PRO A 31 22.85 -21.34 1.16
C PRO A 31 23.08 -20.65 -0.20
N PHE A 32 23.99 -19.67 -0.29
CA PHE A 32 24.33 -18.97 -1.54
C PHE A 32 25.67 -19.41 -2.15
N VAL A 33 26.58 -20.00 -1.36
CA VAL A 33 27.91 -20.47 -1.82
C VAL A 33 27.98 -21.98 -2.00
N SER A 34 27.08 -22.75 -1.39
CA SER A 34 26.85 -24.15 -1.76
C SER A 34 26.11 -24.20 -3.11
N GLY A 35 26.88 -24.10 -4.20
CA GLY A 35 26.45 -24.61 -5.49
C GLY A 35 26.04 -26.10 -5.37
N PRO A 36 25.16 -26.60 -6.25
CA PRO A 36 24.62 -27.95 -6.14
C PRO A 36 25.76 -28.97 -6.11
N ASP A 37 25.87 -29.72 -5.02
CA ASP A 37 26.75 -30.90 -4.95
C ASP A 37 26.39 -31.84 -6.11
N PRO A 38 27.36 -32.27 -6.95
CA PRO A 38 27.13 -33.34 -7.89
C PRO A 38 26.87 -34.61 -7.09
N VAL A 39 25.62 -35.09 -7.14
CA VAL A 39 25.18 -36.32 -6.50
C VAL A 39 25.96 -37.50 -7.10
N GLU A 40 26.99 -37.97 -6.40
CA GLU A 40 27.47 -39.34 -6.59
C GLU A 40 26.41 -40.34 -6.08
N PRO A 41 26.18 -41.47 -6.77
CA PRO A 41 25.14 -42.41 -6.41
C PRO A 41 25.63 -43.35 -5.31
N GLY A 42 25.16 -43.14 -4.08
CA GLY A 42 25.33 -44.05 -2.94
C GLY A 42 23.99 -44.41 -2.31
N PRO A 43 23.79 -45.65 -1.84
CA PRO A 43 22.50 -46.34 -1.94
C PRO A 43 21.56 -46.13 -0.74
N ALA A 44 20.27 -46.13 -1.06
CA ALA A 44 19.14 -46.52 -0.21
C ALA A 44 19.04 -45.86 1.19
N ALA A 45 18.32 -44.73 1.24
CA ALA A 45 17.49 -44.38 2.38
C ALA A 45 16.02 -44.41 1.95
N LYS A 46 15.31 -45.35 2.56
CA LYS A 46 13.86 -45.55 2.48
C LYS A 46 13.12 -44.34 3.06
N ASP A 47 11.84 -44.28 2.69
CA ASP A 47 10.77 -43.53 3.35
C ASP A 47 10.58 -42.08 2.88
N LYS A 48 10.22 -41.94 1.60
CA LYS A 48 9.18 -40.98 1.24
C LYS A 48 7.88 -41.45 1.89
N ALA A 49 7.59 -40.93 3.09
CA ALA A 49 6.26 -40.98 3.65
C ALA A 49 5.30 -40.45 2.56
N ALA A 50 4.48 -41.35 2.02
CA ALA A 50 3.40 -40.96 1.13
C ALA A 50 2.50 -40.02 1.95
N GLU A 51 2.40 -38.76 1.53
CA GLU A 51 1.37 -37.87 2.04
C GLU A 51 0.04 -38.61 1.93
N PRO A 52 -0.77 -38.69 3.01
CA PRO A 52 -2.08 -39.31 2.91
C PRO A 52 -2.84 -38.55 1.83
N ALA A 53 -3.24 -39.26 0.77
CA ALA A 53 -4.08 -38.71 -0.27
C ALA A 53 -5.23 -37.99 0.42
N LEU A 54 -5.32 -36.67 0.22
CA LEU A 54 -6.38 -35.86 0.80
C LEU A 54 -7.71 -36.55 0.46
N PRO A 55 -8.65 -36.67 1.42
CA PRO A 55 -9.95 -37.25 1.16
C PRO A 55 -10.55 -36.60 -0.09
N GLU A 56 -11.18 -37.39 -0.97
CA GLU A 56 -11.70 -36.89 -2.24
C GLU A 56 -12.57 -35.63 -2.04
N ASP A 57 -13.34 -35.59 -0.95
CA ASP A 57 -14.13 -34.44 -0.51
C ASP A 57 -13.31 -33.15 -0.35
N VAL A 58 -12.10 -33.23 0.22
CA VAL A 58 -11.21 -32.07 0.41
C VAL A 58 -10.68 -31.59 -0.93
N THR A 59 -10.35 -32.50 -1.85
CA THR A 59 -9.89 -32.13 -3.19
C THR A 59 -11.02 -31.50 -4.03
N GLN A 60 -12.25 -31.99 -3.86
CA GLN A 60 -13.44 -31.42 -4.50
C GLN A 60 -13.75 -30.02 -3.93
N LEU A 61 -13.69 -29.86 -2.60
CA LEU A 61 -13.88 -28.57 -1.94
C LEU A 61 -12.83 -27.54 -2.37
N GLN A 62 -11.55 -27.92 -2.47
CA GLN A 62 -10.49 -27.04 -2.97
C GLN A 62 -10.74 -26.61 -4.42
N ARG A 63 -11.23 -27.51 -5.25
CA ARG A 63 -11.58 -27.21 -6.64
C ARG A 63 -12.76 -26.24 -6.74
N LEU A 64 -13.82 -26.48 -5.97
CA LEU A 64 -15.00 -25.61 -5.90
C LEU A 64 -14.62 -24.22 -5.38
N LEU A 65 -13.81 -24.15 -4.32
CA LEU A 65 -13.35 -22.88 -3.75
C LEU A 65 -12.53 -22.07 -4.77
N LYS A 66 -11.65 -22.73 -5.53
CA LYS A 66 -10.88 -22.08 -6.60
C LYS A 66 -11.78 -21.59 -7.74
N GLU A 67 -12.77 -22.37 -8.14
CA GLU A 67 -13.74 -21.96 -9.17
C GLU A 67 -14.59 -20.76 -8.73
N GLU A 68 -15.10 -20.78 -7.49
CA GLU A 68 -15.86 -19.66 -6.94
C GLU A 68 -15.00 -18.41 -6.76
N GLN A 69 -13.75 -18.54 -6.29
CA GLN A 69 -12.80 -17.42 -6.23
C GLN A 69 -12.55 -16.80 -7.61
N MET A 70 -12.39 -17.63 -8.65
CA MET A 70 -12.23 -17.12 -10.02
C MET A 70 -13.50 -16.43 -10.53
N LYS A 71 -14.69 -16.95 -10.22
CA LYS A 71 -15.96 -16.31 -10.58
C LYS A 71 -16.11 -14.96 -9.88
N VAL A 72 -15.81 -14.89 -8.58
CA VAL A 72 -15.82 -13.64 -7.81
C VAL A 72 -14.84 -12.64 -8.41
N ALA A 73 -13.59 -13.04 -8.65
CA ALA A 73 -12.58 -12.17 -9.24
C ALA A 73 -12.99 -11.67 -10.64
N ARG A 74 -13.65 -12.51 -11.45
CA ARG A 74 -14.18 -12.10 -12.76
C ARG A 74 -15.32 -11.10 -12.62
N MET A 75 -16.29 -11.37 -11.76
CA MET A 75 -17.40 -10.46 -11.48
C MET A 75 -16.92 -9.11 -10.93
N GLU A 76 -15.93 -9.10 -10.04
CA GLU A 76 -15.32 -7.89 -9.53
C GLU A 76 -14.64 -7.08 -10.64
N ARG A 77 -13.87 -7.72 -11.52
CA ARG A 77 -13.24 -7.06 -12.67
C ARG A 77 -14.28 -6.48 -13.63
N GLU A 78 -15.34 -7.22 -13.93
CA GLU A 78 -16.43 -6.74 -14.81
C GLU A 78 -17.19 -5.56 -14.20
N LYS A 79 -17.46 -5.61 -12.88
CA LYS A 79 -18.08 -4.48 -12.15
C LYS A 79 -17.16 -3.26 -12.14
N PHE A 80 -15.87 -3.46 -11.87
CA PHE A 80 -14.89 -2.38 -11.84
C PHE A 80 -14.77 -1.72 -13.22
N ALA A 81 -14.66 -2.51 -14.29
CA ALA A 81 -14.60 -2.00 -15.66
C ALA A 81 -15.85 -1.17 -16.03
N LYS A 82 -17.05 -1.67 -15.71
CA LYS A 82 -18.31 -0.94 -15.96
C LYS A 82 -18.44 0.36 -15.17
N LEU A 83 -17.91 0.40 -13.94
CA LEU A 83 -17.87 1.61 -13.13
C LEU A 83 -16.87 2.61 -13.71
N THR A 84 -15.65 2.19 -14.05
CA THR A 84 -14.63 3.07 -14.63
C THR A 84 -15.01 3.66 -15.98
N ASP A 85 -15.83 2.97 -16.78
CA ASP A 85 -16.25 3.46 -18.09
C ASP A 85 -17.32 4.57 -18.00
N ARG A 86 -18.06 4.59 -16.88
CA ARG A 86 -19.11 5.58 -16.58
C ARG A 86 -18.66 6.68 -15.61
N LEU A 87 -17.54 6.49 -14.90
CA LEU A 87 -17.06 7.43 -13.89
C LEU A 87 -15.70 8.03 -14.28
N ALA A 88 -15.66 9.34 -14.45
CA ALA A 88 -14.42 10.09 -14.53
C ALA A 88 -13.92 10.37 -13.11
N VAL A 89 -12.97 9.56 -12.63
CA VAL A 89 -12.33 9.79 -11.33
C VAL A 89 -11.35 10.95 -11.43
N ARG A 90 -11.45 11.90 -10.50
CA ARG A 90 -10.57 13.05 -10.36
C ARG A 90 -9.94 13.04 -8.98
N VAL A 91 -8.61 12.96 -8.96
CA VAL A 91 -7.83 12.83 -7.73
C VAL A 91 -7.42 14.22 -7.26
N LEU A 92 -7.80 14.56 -6.04
CA LEU A 92 -7.36 15.77 -5.35
C LEU A 92 -6.42 15.36 -4.22
N GLU A 93 -5.42 16.19 -3.95
CA GLU A 93 -4.43 15.93 -2.91
C GLU A 93 -4.45 17.04 -1.87
N ILE A 94 -4.21 16.68 -0.62
CA ILE A 94 -4.07 17.62 0.48
C ILE A 94 -2.59 17.88 0.71
N ASP A 95 -2.20 19.15 0.71
CA ASP A 95 -0.83 19.55 0.99
C ASP A 95 -0.44 19.20 2.44
N PRO A 96 0.61 18.39 2.67
CA PRO A 96 1.03 17.99 4.01
C PRO A 96 1.48 19.15 4.91
N ALA A 97 1.84 20.30 4.34
CA ALA A 97 2.38 21.45 5.08
C ALA A 97 1.31 22.48 5.45
N SER A 98 0.26 22.62 4.64
CA SER A 98 -0.77 23.65 4.81
C SER A 98 -2.19 23.11 4.97
N GLY A 99 -2.43 21.85 4.59
CA GLY A 99 -3.77 21.28 4.47
C GLY A 99 -4.57 21.83 3.30
N THR A 100 -3.94 22.58 2.38
CA THR A 100 -4.61 23.12 1.20
C THR A 100 -4.92 21.99 0.23
N LEU A 101 -6.17 21.92 -0.22
CA LEU A 101 -6.57 20.99 -1.26
C LEU A 101 -6.06 21.50 -2.61
N TYR A 102 -5.43 20.65 -3.41
CA TYR A 102 -5.00 21.00 -4.75
C TYR A 102 -5.35 19.90 -5.74
N TYR A 103 -5.49 20.32 -6.99
CA TYR A 103 -5.69 19.46 -8.14
C TYR A 103 -4.53 19.63 -9.11
N TYR A 104 -4.10 18.56 -9.77
CA TYR A 104 -2.96 18.59 -10.69
C TYR A 104 -3.41 18.20 -12.10
N ASP A 105 -3.59 19.19 -12.99
CA ASP A 105 -3.94 18.96 -14.41
C ASP A 105 -3.86 20.26 -15.25
N PRO A 106 -2.84 20.46 -16.11
CA PRO A 106 -1.46 19.94 -16.09
C PRO A 106 -0.55 20.69 -15.10
N ALA A 107 -1.07 21.74 -14.45
CA ALA A 107 -0.41 22.51 -13.40
C ALA A 107 -1.18 22.37 -12.09
N ARG A 108 -0.52 22.68 -10.96
CA ARG A 108 -1.12 22.69 -9.64
C ARG A 108 -2.13 23.84 -9.52
N GLU A 109 -3.40 23.52 -9.31
CA GLU A 109 -4.47 24.45 -8.99
C GLU A 109 -4.83 24.28 -7.50
N ASP A 110 -4.51 25.28 -6.68
CA ASP A 110 -4.87 25.30 -5.27
C ASP A 110 -6.34 25.73 -5.10
N ILE A 111 -7.06 25.02 -4.25
CA ILE A 111 -8.47 25.27 -3.92
C ILE A 111 -8.52 25.82 -2.51
N LYS A 112 -8.73 27.14 -2.40
CA LYS A 112 -8.74 27.84 -1.11
C LYS A 112 -10.11 28.36 -0.72
N THR A 113 -10.99 28.55 -1.71
CA THR A 113 -12.31 29.16 -1.52
C THR A 113 -13.41 28.33 -2.15
N ASP A 114 -14.65 28.56 -1.71
CA ASP A 114 -15.85 27.93 -2.25
C ASP A 114 -15.98 28.18 -3.77
N ALA A 115 -15.65 29.39 -4.21
CA ALA A 115 -15.67 29.76 -5.62
C ALA A 115 -14.64 28.98 -6.46
N ASP A 116 -13.47 28.67 -5.89
CA ASP A 116 -12.46 27.85 -6.56
C ASP A 116 -12.94 26.40 -6.72
N ALA A 117 -13.55 25.86 -5.66
CA ALA A 117 -14.09 24.50 -5.68
C ALA A 117 -15.23 24.37 -6.70
N GLU A 118 -16.17 25.32 -6.73
CA GLU A 118 -17.25 25.33 -7.72
C GLU A 118 -16.73 25.43 -9.15
N ARG A 119 -15.73 26.30 -9.39
CA ARG A 119 -15.11 26.47 -10.70
C ARG A 119 -14.44 25.18 -11.17
N LEU A 120 -13.72 24.50 -10.27
CA LEU A 120 -13.11 23.20 -10.57
C LEU A 120 -14.18 22.15 -10.89
N ILE A 121 -15.23 22.05 -10.07
CA ILE A 121 -16.32 21.09 -10.28
C ILE A 121 -16.98 21.28 -11.65
N ARG A 122 -17.30 22.52 -12.03
CA ARG A 122 -17.88 22.83 -13.34
C ARG A 122 -16.94 22.45 -14.47
N LYS A 123 -15.68 22.91 -14.41
CA LYS A 123 -14.65 22.60 -15.41
C LYS A 123 -14.50 21.09 -15.63
N GLN A 124 -14.50 20.30 -14.55
CA GLN A 124 -14.36 18.85 -14.64
C GLN A 124 -15.60 18.14 -15.16
N LYS A 125 -16.80 18.62 -14.82
CA LYS A 125 -18.06 18.12 -15.38
C LYS A 125 -18.13 18.37 -16.89
N ASP A 126 -17.76 19.57 -17.33
CA ASP A 126 -17.78 19.94 -18.75
C ASP A 126 -16.75 19.12 -19.56
N ALA A 127 -15.54 18.93 -18.99
CA ALA A 127 -14.51 18.10 -19.59
C ALA A 127 -14.93 16.62 -19.70
N ALA A 128 -15.61 16.09 -18.67
CA ALA A 128 -16.11 14.72 -18.68
C ALA A 128 -17.25 14.51 -19.71
N ALA A 129 -18.14 15.51 -19.86
CA ALA A 129 -19.22 15.47 -20.84
C ALA A 129 -18.71 15.54 -22.30
N THR A 130 -17.62 16.28 -22.54
CA THR A 130 -17.03 16.43 -23.89
C THR A 130 -16.33 15.16 -24.38
N GLY A 131 -15.90 14.28 -23.45
CA GLY A 131 -15.13 13.06 -23.73
C GLY A 131 -15.90 11.88 -24.34
N GLY A 132 -17.07 12.10 -24.95
CA GLY A 132 -17.79 11.09 -25.73
C GLY A 132 -18.72 10.16 -24.95
N GLY A 133 -19.06 10.47 -23.70
CA GLY A 133 -20.06 9.74 -22.92
C GLY A 133 -20.53 10.54 -21.70
N VAL A 134 -21.73 10.24 -21.19
CA VAL A 134 -22.22 10.78 -19.90
C VAL A 134 -21.40 10.13 -18.79
N LYS A 135 -20.23 10.71 -18.51
CA LYS A 135 -19.36 10.27 -17.43
C LYS A 135 -19.66 11.10 -16.19
N ASP A 136 -20.12 10.45 -15.14
CA ASP A 136 -20.25 11.09 -13.84
C ASP A 136 -18.86 11.37 -13.28
N VAL A 137 -18.65 12.55 -12.71
CA VAL A 137 -17.36 12.91 -12.10
C VAL A 137 -17.37 12.48 -10.64
N PHE A 138 -16.37 11.70 -10.24
CA PHE A 138 -16.14 11.33 -8.85
C PHE A 138 -14.83 11.94 -8.35
N PHE A 139 -14.88 12.64 -7.23
CA PHE A 139 -13.72 13.28 -6.63
C PHE A 139 -13.12 12.43 -5.51
N LEU A 140 -11.89 11.98 -5.67
CA LEU A 140 -11.15 11.24 -4.65
C LEU A 140 -10.16 12.18 -3.97
N ILE A 141 -10.37 12.47 -2.69
CA ILE A 141 -9.52 13.36 -1.89
C ILE A 141 -8.52 12.52 -1.10
N LEU A 142 -7.23 12.67 -1.42
CA LEU A 142 -6.14 11.93 -0.79
C LEU A 142 -5.62 12.66 0.44
N TYR A 143 -5.60 11.96 1.58
CA TYR A 143 -4.91 12.44 2.77
C TYR A 143 -3.39 12.40 2.55
N PRO A 144 -2.63 13.27 3.23
CA PRO A 144 -1.18 13.26 3.11
C PRO A 144 -0.61 11.92 3.58
N ARG A 145 0.13 11.25 2.70
CA ARG A 145 0.70 9.92 2.98
C ARG A 145 1.94 10.05 3.86
N ARG A 146 2.18 9.02 4.69
CA ARG A 146 3.43 8.90 5.45
C ARG A 146 4.59 8.70 4.49
N VAL A 147 5.55 9.61 4.52
CA VAL A 147 6.81 9.50 3.78
C VAL A 147 7.91 9.15 4.77
N PRO A 148 8.69 8.07 4.56
CA PRO A 148 9.82 7.73 5.40
C PRO A 148 10.76 8.92 5.58
N GLY A 149 11.13 9.23 6.82
CA GLY A 149 11.98 10.38 7.14
C GLY A 149 11.26 11.73 7.24
N ARG A 150 9.93 11.78 7.08
CA ARG A 150 9.12 12.98 7.39
C ARG A 150 8.15 12.73 8.55
N PRO A 151 7.89 13.75 9.39
CA PRO A 151 6.86 13.66 10.42
C PRO A 151 5.47 13.46 9.79
N LEU A 152 4.57 12.80 10.54
CA LEU A 152 3.18 12.63 10.14
C LEU A 152 2.54 14.01 9.96
N SER A 153 1.86 14.23 8.82
CA SER A 153 1.15 15.49 8.61
C SER A 153 0.00 15.63 9.62
N PRO A 154 -0.13 16.78 10.29
CA PRO A 154 -1.29 17.07 11.14
C PRO A 154 -2.53 17.48 10.35
N TYR A 155 -2.44 17.50 9.01
CA TYR A 155 -3.49 17.95 8.10
C TYR A 155 -4.16 16.78 7.37
N PRO A 156 -5.42 16.94 6.93
CA PRO A 156 -6.31 18.06 7.20
C PRO A 156 -6.73 18.13 8.68
N THR A 157 -6.99 19.34 9.17
CA THR A 157 -7.69 19.52 10.45
C THR A 157 -9.18 19.20 10.30
N GLY A 158 -9.88 18.93 11.40
CA GLY A 158 -11.33 18.66 11.35
C GLY A 158 -12.13 19.79 10.68
N ALA A 159 -11.75 21.05 10.92
CA ALA A 159 -12.38 22.21 10.27
C ALA A 159 -12.14 22.26 8.76
N GLN A 160 -10.94 21.89 8.32
CA GLN A 160 -10.60 21.79 6.90
C GLN A 160 -11.37 20.65 6.22
N GLU A 161 -11.48 19.49 6.89
CA GLU A 161 -12.25 18.36 6.39
C GLU A 161 -13.73 18.73 6.22
N GLU A 162 -14.33 19.41 7.21
CA GLU A 162 -15.71 19.91 7.11
C GLU A 162 -15.89 20.97 6.02
N GLN A 163 -14.88 21.82 5.81
CA GLN A 163 -14.89 22.79 4.72
C GLN A 163 -14.87 22.08 3.36
N MET A 164 -13.99 21.09 3.18
CA MET A 164 -13.93 20.28 1.96
C MET A 164 -15.26 19.52 1.74
N LYS A 165 -15.82 18.90 2.77
CA LYS A 165 -17.14 18.24 2.69
C LYS A 165 -18.24 19.21 2.21
N ARG A 166 -18.21 20.46 2.67
CA ARG A 166 -19.15 21.50 2.22
C ARG A 166 -18.95 21.87 0.76
N TRP A 167 -17.71 22.00 0.29
CA TRP A 167 -17.40 22.31 -1.11
C TRP A 167 -17.90 21.24 -2.08
N PHE A 168 -17.77 19.96 -1.72
CA PHE A 168 -18.13 18.84 -2.59
C PHE A 168 -19.51 18.24 -2.28
N LYS A 169 -20.35 18.88 -1.46
CA LYS A 169 -21.64 18.33 -0.99
C LYS A 169 -22.59 17.88 -2.11
N ASP A 170 -22.53 18.55 -3.26
CA ASP A 170 -23.44 18.35 -4.40
C ASP A 170 -22.83 17.43 -5.48
N VAL A 171 -21.69 16.80 -5.21
CA VAL A 171 -21.01 15.87 -6.11
C VAL A 171 -20.56 14.60 -5.40
N PRO A 172 -20.45 13.47 -6.10
CA PRO A 172 -19.86 12.27 -5.53
C PRO A 172 -18.39 12.51 -5.13
N PHE A 173 -18.06 12.32 -3.86
CA PHE A 173 -16.68 12.38 -3.37
C PHE A 173 -16.38 11.29 -2.34
N GLY A 174 -15.09 11.00 -2.15
CA GLY A 174 -14.60 10.09 -1.13
C GLY A 174 -13.23 10.51 -0.60
N PHE A 175 -12.94 10.15 0.64
CA PHE A 175 -11.62 10.36 1.25
C PHE A 175 -10.82 9.06 1.24
N ASP A 176 -9.60 9.11 0.71
CA ASP A 176 -8.59 8.06 0.89
C ASP A 176 -7.77 8.40 2.13
N ILE A 177 -8.18 7.81 3.25
CA ILE A 177 -7.41 7.88 4.49
C ILE A 177 -6.41 6.73 4.42
N PRO A 178 -5.09 6.98 4.31
CA PRO A 178 -4.11 5.92 4.31
C PRO A 178 -4.26 5.16 5.62
N ALA A 179 -4.76 3.93 5.53
CA ALA A 179 -4.91 3.08 6.69
C ALA A 179 -3.56 3.02 7.41
N LEU A 180 -3.62 3.11 8.74
CA LEU A 180 -2.60 2.47 9.57
C LEU A 180 -2.70 0.97 9.23
N SER A 181 -1.99 0.52 8.19
CA SER A 181 -1.84 -0.90 7.96
C SER A 181 -1.34 -1.52 9.27
N PRO A 182 -2.02 -2.55 9.81
CA PRO A 182 -1.59 -3.20 11.04
C PRO A 182 -0.20 -3.83 10.90
#